data_AF-A0A562UZM2-F1
#
_entry.id   AF-A0A562UZM2-F1
#
_cell.length_a   1.000
_cell.length_b   1.000
_cell.length_c   1.000
_cell.angle_alpha   90.00
_cell.angle_beta   90.00
_cell.angle_gamma   90.00
#
_symmetry.space_group_name_H-M   'P 1'
#
loop_
_entity.id
_entity.type
_entity.pdbx_description
1 polymer ?
#
loop_
_entity_poly.entity_id
_entity_poly.type
_entity_poly.pdbx_seq_one_letter_code
_entity_poly.pdbx_strand_id
1 'polypeptide(L)' 'ASDAAMKITTDAIQVFGGYGYMQDYPVERMFRDAKLTQIFEGANQIQRLVIAREILKEAA' A
#
# COMPACT_ATOMS: atom_id res chain seq x y z
N ALA A 1 -6.12 -4.36 0.11
CA ALA A 1 -6.33 -3.16 -0.73
C ALA A 1 -5.09 -2.26 -0.75
N SER A 2 -4.55 -1.86 0.41
CA SER A 2 -3.35 -1.01 0.53
C SER A 2 -2.12 -1.57 -0.21
N ASP A 3 -1.85 -2.88 -0.13
CA ASP A 3 -0.73 -3.50 -0.87
C ASP A 3 -0.89 -3.40 -2.39
N ALA A 4 -2.13 -3.57 -2.90
CA ALA A 4 -2.41 -3.44 -4.32
C ALA A 4 -2.28 -1.98 -4.79
N ALA A 5 -2.80 -1.03 -4.01
CA ALA A 5 -2.63 0.40 -4.30
C ALA A 5 -1.15 0.77 -4.38
N MET A 6 -0.34 0.34 -3.41
CA MET A 6 1.10 0.58 -3.39
C MET A 6 1.77 0.03 -4.66
N LYS A 7 1.49 -1.23 -5.02
CA LYS A 7 2.04 -1.86 -6.22
C LYS A 7 1.67 -1.09 -7.48
N ILE A 8 0.38 -0.79 -7.67
CA ILE A 8 -0.12 -0.08 -8.85
C ILE A 8 0.52 1.31 -8.97
N THR A 9 0.60 2.07 -7.87
CA THR A 9 1.20 3.41 -7.91
C THR A 9 2.71 3.36 -8.15
N THR A 10 3.39 2.30 -7.70
CA THR A 10 4.81 2.09 -7.98
C THR A 10 5.03 1.80 -9.46
N ASP A 11 4.23 0.89 -10.03
CA ASP A 11 4.27 0.57 -11.45
C ASP A 11 3.96 1.82 -12.30
N ALA A 12 3.01 2.66 -11.87
CA ALA A 12 2.66 3.91 -12.53
C ALA A 12 3.81 4.94 -12.52
N ILE A 13 4.49 5.13 -11.39
CA ILE A 13 5.69 5.99 -11.33
C ILE A 13 6.75 5.49 -12.31
N GLN A 14 6.97 4.17 -12.37
CA GLN A 14 7.95 3.57 -13.27
C GLN A 14 7.62 3.81 -14.75
N VAL A 15 6.34 3.77 -15.13
CA VAL A 15 5.87 4.06 -16.50
C VAL A 15 6.09 5.54 -16.86
N PHE A 16 5.87 6.45 -15.92
CA PHE A 16 6.06 7.89 -16.13
C PHE A 16 7.54 8.31 -16.10
N GLY A 17 8.44 7.43 -15.66
CA GLY A 17 9.87 7.73 -15.53
C GLY A 17 10.11 8.91 -14.59
N GLY A 18 11.01 9.82 -14.97
CA GLY A 18 11.34 11.00 -14.16
C GLY A 18 10.14 11.91 -13.88
N TYR A 19 9.20 12.02 -14.82
CA TYR A 19 7.97 12.80 -14.62
C TYR A 19 7.06 12.23 -13.54
N GLY A 20 7.14 10.92 -13.26
CA GLY A 20 6.39 10.26 -12.20
C GLY A 20 6.84 10.66 -10.79
N TYR A 21 8.01 11.30 -10.66
CA TYR A 21 8.52 11.86 -9.41
C TYR A 21 8.28 13.38 -9.28
N MET A 22 7.84 14.04 -10.35
CA MET A 22 7.58 15.48 -10.35
C MET A 22 6.18 15.76 -9.81
N GLN A 23 6.04 16.87 -9.08
CA GLN A 23 4.74 17.29 -8.51
C GLN A 23 3.74 17.79 -9.56
N ASP A 24 4.17 17.95 -10.81
CA ASP A 24 3.32 18.34 -11.94
C ASP A 24 2.29 17.27 -12.30
N TYR A 25 2.57 16.00 -11.95
CA TYR A 25 1.67 14.88 -12.21
C TYR A 25 1.14 14.27 -10.91
N PRO A 26 -0.16 13.91 -10.83
CA PRO A 26 -0.78 13.46 -9.58
C PRO A 26 -0.26 12.10 -9.09
N VAL A 27 0.48 11.35 -9.93
CA VAL A 27 0.94 9.98 -9.65
C VAL A 27 1.90 9.93 -8.46
N GLU A 28 2.74 10.94 -8.26
CA GLU A 28 3.66 11.01 -7.12
C GLU A 28 2.88 11.10 -5.80
N ARG A 29 1.82 11.92 -5.77
CA ARG A 29 0.96 12.09 -4.60
C ARG A 29 0.22 10.80 -4.30
N MET A 30 -0.33 10.15 -5.32
CA MET A 30 -1.02 8.87 -5.18
C MET A 30 -0.11 7.79 -4.57
N PHE A 31 1.16 7.73 -4.99
CA PHE A 31 2.14 6.82 -4.40
C PHE A 31 2.40 7.11 -2.91
N ARG A 32 2.59 8.39 -2.54
CA ARG A 32 2.78 8.78 -1.14
C ARG A 32 1.56 8.43 -0.29
N ASP A 33 0.37 8.72 -0.79
CA ASP A 33 -0.88 8.43 -0.10
C ASP A 33 -1.09 6.92 0.04
N ALA A 34 -0.80 6.14 -1.00
CA ALA A 34 -0.85 4.67 -0.95
C ALA A 34 0.08 4.11 0.14
N LYS A 35 1.27 4.68 0.32
CA LYS A 35 2.20 4.25 1.37
C LYS A 35 1.65 4.49 2.77
N LEU A 36 1.00 5.63 3.00
CA LEU A 36 0.39 5.96 4.30
C LEU A 36 -0.63 4.89 4.72
N THR A 37 -1.43 4.39 3.77
CA THR A 37 -2.44 3.36 4.04
C THR A 37 -1.86 2.03 4.51
N GLN A 38 -0.56 1.77 4.30
CA GLN A 38 0.10 0.57 4.83
C GLN A 38 0.52 0.70 6.30
N ILE A 39 0.42 1.90 6.90
CA ILE A 39 1.04 2.22 8.20
C ILE A 39 0.02 2.78 9.21
N PHE A 40 -0.81 3.73 8.80
CA PHE A 40 -1.53 4.63 9.73
C PHE A 40 -2.64 3.93 10.54
N GLU A 41 -3.45 3.06 9.94
CA GLU A 41 -4.57 2.36 10.60
C GLU A 41 -4.17 0.95 11.09
N GLY A 42 -2.95 0.86 11.61
CA GLY A 42 -2.29 -0.40 11.90
C GLY A 42 -1.54 -0.94 10.68
N ALA A 43 -0.26 -1.22 10.89
CA ALA A 43 0.61 -1.72 9.84
C ALA A 43 0.04 -3.01 9.23
N ASN A 44 0.18 -3.18 7.91
CA ASN A 44 -0.31 -4.37 7.20
C ASN A 44 0.17 -5.69 7.83
N GLN A 45 1.37 -5.71 8.40
CA GLN A 45 1.91 -6.88 9.11
C GLN A 45 1.11 -7.21 10.38
N ILE A 46 0.71 -6.20 11.14
CA ILE A 46 -0.13 -6.39 12.34
C ILE A 46 -1.52 -6.88 11.93
N GLN A 47 -2.12 -6.29 10.89
CA GLN A 47 -3.41 -6.72 10.36
C GLN A 47 -3.36 -8.21 9.95
N ARG A 48 -2.30 -8.65 9.27
CA ARG A 48 -2.11 -10.07 8.91
C ARG A 48 -1.98 -10.98 10.14
N LEU A 49 -1.28 -10.53 11.19
CA LEU A 49 -1.17 -11.30 12.44
C LEU A 49 -2.53 -11.46 13.13
N VAL A 50 -3.35 -10.41 13.16
CA VAL A 50 -4.71 -10.46 13.72
C VAL A 50 -5.57 -11.46 12.94
N ILE A 51 -5.58 -11.37 11.61
CA ILE A 51 -6.31 -12.31 10.74
C ILE A 51 -5.84 -13.75 10.97
N ALA A 52 -4.53 -13.98 11.03
CA ALA A 52 -3.97 -15.31 11.26
C ALA A 52 -4.40 -15.91 12.61
N ARG A 53 -4.46 -15.09 13.67
CA ARG A 53 -4.92 -15.54 14.99
C ARG A 53 -6.39 -15.95 14.98
N GLU A 54 -7.25 -15.19 14.31
CA GLU A 54 -8.67 -15.54 14.21
C GLU A 54 -8.88 -16.84 13.42
N ILE A 55 -8.17 -17.03 12.30
CA ILE A 55 -8.21 -18.29 11.54
C ILE A 55 -7.78 -19.49 12.40
N LEU A 56 -6.71 -19.36 13.18
CA LEU A 56 -6.22 -20.43 14.05
C LEU A 56 -7.20 -20.77 15.19
N LYS A 57 -7.98 -19.79 15.66
CA LYS A 57 -9.00 -19.99 16.69
C LYS A 57 -10.23 -20.71 16.16
N GLU A 58 -10.64 -20.45 14.92
CA GLU A 58 -11.74 -21.17 14.27
C GLU A 58 -11.39 -22.61 13.90
N ALA A 59 -10.11 -22.89 13.65
CA ALA A 59 -9.62 -24.22 13.29
C ALA A 59 -9.44 -25.17 14.49
N ALA A 60 -9.49 -24.64 15.73
CA ALA A 60 -9.33 -25.39 16.98
C ALA A 60 -10.69 -25.77 17.58
#